data_AF-A0A524E3W3-F1
#
_entry.id   AF-A0A524E3W3-F1
#
_cell.length_a   1.000
_cell.length_b   1.000
_cell.length_c   1.000
_cell.angle_alpha   90.00
_cell.angle_beta   90.00
_cell.angle_gamma   90.00
#
_symmetry.space_group_name_H-M   'P 1'
#
loop_
_entity.id
_entity.type
_entity.pdbx_description
1 polymer ?
#
loop_
_entity_poly.entity_id
_entity_poly.type
_entity_poly.pdbx_seq_one_letter_code
_entity_poly.pdbx_strand_id
1 'polypeptide(L)'
;METIISLYLINSNYDHIKEIPESRPSSERLIDILGMRGEQPQTDIIDYFMNCAIPKVKPLVMYERNHHDRIRMGNVAPYAKTRVCLYFALHRLKLKFLIIRNFIEDFKSKNYDLGSFYDEKNDEDLTFLSVLSREYYKKNEMALNLMIQKKRVSERVKGLLNEKDSITSEKLLKMATFKVFPEKENAIKYIMREIKASIFVCKLLFAKLDLFNPFSRTGETMFDIEEIMTSNDFIPELLPAISKSLKINNIEQLDDLIRAFYFLMDRVLKGINKAIEIASGGEIQISLNESIYDTGNIFSF
;
A
#
# COMPACT_ATOMS: atom_id res chain seq x y z
N MET A 1 0.77 1.30 12.10
CA MET A 1 1.85 2.07 11.45
C MET A 1 1.39 2.73 10.15
N GLU A 2 0.95 1.98 9.14
CA GLU A 2 0.49 2.58 7.86
C GLU A 2 -0.54 3.70 8.06
N THR A 3 -1.54 3.46 8.91
CA THR A 3 -2.53 4.47 9.29
C THR A 3 -1.93 5.74 9.90
N ILE A 4 -0.92 5.60 10.77
CA ILE A 4 -0.24 6.74 11.41
C ILE A 4 0.49 7.59 10.38
N ILE A 5 1.19 6.93 9.44
CA ILE A 5 1.87 7.62 8.34
C ILE A 5 0.86 8.25 7.38
N SER A 6 -0.24 7.57 7.06
CA SER A 6 -1.31 8.11 6.23
C SER A 6 -1.90 9.38 6.87
N LEU A 7 -2.16 9.38 8.18
CA LEU A 7 -2.64 10.57 8.91
C LEU A 7 -1.61 11.71 8.90
N TYR A 8 -0.32 11.41 9.12
CA TYR A 8 0.75 12.40 9.03
C TYR A 8 0.80 13.07 7.64
N LEU A 9 0.70 12.26 6.58
CA LEU A 9 0.72 12.73 5.18
C LEU A 9 -0.53 13.52 4.77
N ILE A 10 -1.52 13.73 5.66
CA ILE A 10 -2.59 14.70 5.42
C ILE A 10 -2.03 16.11 5.37
N ASN A 11 -1.06 16.42 6.24
CA ASN A 11 -0.53 17.77 6.45
C ASN A 11 0.96 17.87 6.11
N SER A 12 1.56 16.86 5.48
CA SER A 12 3.00 16.80 5.26
C SER A 12 3.35 16.14 3.92
N ASN A 13 4.44 16.60 3.29
CA ASN A 13 4.94 16.00 2.07
C ASN A 13 5.74 14.72 2.37
N TYR A 14 5.55 13.70 1.54
CA TYR A 14 6.27 12.43 1.61
C TYR A 14 7.78 12.58 1.47
N ASP A 15 8.25 13.59 0.73
CA ASP A 15 9.68 13.87 0.59
C ASP A 15 10.41 14.09 1.92
N HIS A 16 9.70 14.58 2.95
CA HIS A 16 10.29 14.76 4.28
C HIS A 16 10.57 13.46 5.02
N ILE A 17 9.91 12.36 4.62
CA ILE A 17 10.00 11.08 5.34
C ILE A 17 10.56 9.94 4.50
N LYS A 18 10.69 10.09 3.18
CA LYS A 18 11.02 8.98 2.26
C LYS A 18 12.37 8.29 2.54
N GLU A 19 13.34 9.02 3.08
CA GLU A 19 14.71 8.54 3.39
C GLU A 19 14.86 8.07 4.85
N ILE A 20 13.92 8.41 5.74
CA ILE A 20 13.96 8.01 7.15
C ILE A 20 14.21 6.50 7.32
N PRO A 21 13.55 5.59 6.56
CA PRO A 21 13.75 4.17 6.72
C PRO A 21 15.21 3.72 6.61
N GLU A 22 16.01 4.40 5.78
CA GLU A 22 17.42 4.07 5.53
C GLU A 22 18.27 4.26 6.80
N SER A 23 17.91 5.25 7.61
CA SER A 23 18.58 5.55 8.89
C SER A 23 18.25 4.57 10.02
N ARG A 24 17.30 3.65 9.83
CA ARG A 24 16.80 2.70 10.85
C ARG A 24 16.47 3.39 12.18
N PRO A 25 15.49 4.31 12.19
CA PRO A 25 15.21 5.12 13.36
C PRO A 25 14.84 4.26 14.57
N SER A 26 15.13 4.77 15.77
CA SER A 26 14.50 4.27 16.99
C SER A 26 13.03 4.70 17.05
N SER A 27 12.26 4.13 17.97
CA SER A 27 10.88 4.55 18.19
C SER A 27 10.79 6.04 18.58
N GLU A 28 11.60 6.47 19.55
CA GLU A 28 11.65 7.88 20.00
C GLU A 28 11.96 8.84 18.85
N ARG A 29 12.97 8.51 18.02
CA ARG A 29 13.33 9.34 16.86
C ARG A 29 12.18 9.43 15.86
N LEU A 30 11.45 8.33 15.64
CA LEU A 30 10.32 8.32 14.73
C LEU A 30 9.14 9.12 15.28
N ILE A 31 8.85 9.03 16.58
CA ILE A 31 7.84 9.84 17.26
C ILE A 31 8.16 11.33 17.13
N ASP A 32 9.42 11.72 17.33
CA ASP A 32 9.85 13.10 17.23
C ASP A 32 9.76 13.64 15.79
N ILE A 33 10.19 12.87 14.79
CA ILE A 33 10.08 13.28 13.38
C ILE A 33 8.61 13.43 12.95
N LEU A 34 7.74 12.54 13.42
CA LEU A 34 6.31 12.61 13.11
C LEU A 34 5.56 13.66 13.94
N GLY A 35 6.22 14.30 14.92
CA GLY A 35 5.61 15.32 15.78
C GLY A 35 4.48 14.77 16.67
N MET A 36 4.55 13.51 17.07
CA MET A 36 3.47 12.82 17.81
C MET A 36 3.72 12.74 19.32
N ARG A 37 4.66 13.54 19.84
CA ARG A 37 5.00 13.54 21.26
C ARG A 37 3.81 14.05 22.09
N GLY A 38 3.37 13.24 23.05
CA GLY A 38 2.21 13.54 23.91
C GLY A 38 0.87 12.98 23.39
N GLU A 39 0.85 12.36 22.22
CA GLU A 39 -0.33 11.69 21.63
C GLU A 39 -0.28 10.19 21.91
N GLN A 40 -0.71 9.79 23.11
CA GLN A 40 -0.39 8.48 23.71
C GLN A 40 -0.81 7.25 22.87
N PRO A 41 -2.02 7.19 22.26
CA PRO A 41 -2.36 6.08 21.37
C PRO A 41 -1.45 6.00 20.13
N GLN A 42 -1.04 7.13 19.57
CA GLN A 42 -0.20 7.18 18.38
C GLN A 42 1.23 6.76 18.71
N THR A 43 1.77 7.20 19.85
CA THR A 43 3.09 6.79 20.33
C THR A 43 3.13 5.29 20.61
N ASP A 44 2.10 4.74 21.25
CA ASP A 44 2.02 3.30 21.55
C ASP A 44 2.00 2.43 20.28
N ILE A 45 1.35 2.91 19.20
CA ILE A 45 1.38 2.22 17.89
C ILE A 45 2.79 2.22 17.31
N ILE A 46 3.50 3.35 17.40
CA ILE A 46 4.86 3.48 16.89
C ILE A 46 5.79 2.58 17.72
N ASP A 47 5.73 2.65 19.05
CA ASP A 47 6.51 1.82 19.96
C ASP A 47 6.29 0.34 19.73
N TYR A 48 5.04 -0.11 19.66
CA TYR A 48 4.73 -1.51 19.37
C TYR A 48 5.27 -1.93 18.01
N PHE A 49 5.12 -1.10 16.97
CA PHE A 49 5.62 -1.44 15.65
C PHE A 49 7.16 -1.55 15.64
N MET A 50 7.85 -0.55 16.18
CA MET A 50 9.31 -0.44 16.17
C MET A 50 9.99 -1.46 17.07
N ASN A 51 9.42 -1.74 18.25
CA ASN A 51 10.05 -2.60 19.27
C ASN A 51 9.53 -4.04 19.25
N CYS A 52 8.36 -4.32 18.66
CA CYS A 52 7.78 -5.67 18.64
C CYS A 52 7.62 -6.25 17.23
N ALA A 53 7.16 -5.47 16.25
CA ALA A 53 6.90 -5.99 14.90
C ALA A 53 8.17 -6.04 14.05
N ILE A 54 8.93 -4.94 14.03
CA ILE A 54 10.17 -4.81 13.25
C ILE A 54 11.23 -5.86 13.65
N PRO A 55 11.53 -6.14 14.94
CA PRO A 55 12.57 -7.11 15.31
C PRO A 55 12.26 -8.57 14.95
N LYS A 56 11.02 -8.87 14.55
CA LYS A 56 10.64 -10.19 14.00
C LYS A 56 11.18 -10.38 12.57
N VAL A 57 11.40 -9.30 11.83
CA VAL A 57 12.02 -9.35 10.49
C VAL A 57 13.51 -9.65 10.65
N LYS A 58 13.89 -10.91 10.40
CA LYS A 58 15.29 -11.34 10.48
C LYS A 58 16.06 -10.99 9.21
N PRO A 59 17.28 -10.42 9.32
CA PRO A 59 18.13 -10.09 8.18
C PRO A 59 18.29 -11.25 7.19
N LEU A 60 18.55 -10.92 5.92
CA LEU A 60 19.02 -11.91 4.95
C LEU A 60 20.50 -12.21 5.27
N VAL A 61 20.75 -13.25 6.07
CA VAL A 61 22.13 -13.62 6.43
C VAL A 61 22.84 -14.21 5.20
N MET A 62 23.70 -13.41 4.58
CA MET A 62 24.73 -13.92 3.67
C MET A 62 25.95 -14.28 4.52
N TYR A 63 26.24 -15.57 4.68
CA TYR A 63 27.50 -15.97 5.30
C TYR A 63 28.62 -15.83 4.25
N GLU A 64 29.51 -14.85 4.40
CA GLU A 64 30.88 -15.01 3.93
C GLU A 64 31.57 -15.99 4.88
N ARG A 65 31.57 -17.28 4.53
CA ARG A 65 32.58 -18.20 5.06
C ARG A 65 33.72 -18.19 4.06
N ASN A 66 34.91 -17.78 4.51
CA ASN A 66 36.19 -17.90 3.82
C ASN A 66 36.41 -19.34 3.33
N HIS A 67 35.83 -19.71 2.19
CA HIS A 67 36.25 -20.86 1.40
C HIS A 67 35.94 -20.52 -0.05
N HIS A 68 37.00 -20.60 -0.85
CA HIS A 68 37.01 -20.43 -2.28
C HIS A 68 35.78 -21.08 -2.96
N ASP A 69 35.18 -20.29 -3.84
CA ASP A 69 34.39 -20.69 -5.01
C ASP A 69 32.88 -20.97 -4.94
N ARG A 70 32.16 -20.86 -3.82
CA ARG A 70 30.67 -20.83 -3.87
C ARG A 70 30.04 -19.97 -2.78
N ILE A 71 29.39 -18.87 -3.19
CA ILE A 71 28.40 -18.13 -2.39
C ILE A 71 27.23 -19.09 -2.12
N ARG A 72 27.21 -19.76 -0.97
CA ARG A 72 26.01 -20.48 -0.49
C ARG A 72 25.19 -19.52 0.35
N MET A 73 24.04 -19.11 -0.18
CA MET A 73 23.01 -18.44 0.62
C MET A 73 22.64 -19.36 1.80
N GLY A 74 22.75 -18.85 3.04
CA GLY A 74 22.29 -19.60 4.22
C GLY A 74 20.80 -19.95 4.05
N ASN A 75 20.34 -21.04 4.66
CA ASN A 75 18.95 -21.53 4.56
C ASN A 75 17.96 -20.36 4.70
N VAL A 76 17.35 -19.90 3.59
CA VAL A 76 16.43 -18.76 3.57
C VAL A 76 15.03 -19.16 4.05
N ALA A 77 14.69 -20.44 3.89
CA ALA A 77 13.40 -21.05 4.25
C ALA A 77 12.92 -20.84 5.70
N PRO A 78 13.77 -20.98 6.75
CA PRO A 78 13.35 -20.70 8.13
C PRO A 78 13.07 -19.22 8.37
N TYR A 79 13.75 -18.32 7.65
CA TYR A 79 13.62 -16.87 7.83
C TYR A 79 12.38 -16.30 7.15
N ALA A 80 11.94 -16.87 6.02
CA ALA A 80 10.67 -16.49 5.37
C ALA A 80 9.48 -16.56 6.35
N LYS A 81 9.42 -17.59 7.21
CA LYS A 81 8.37 -17.74 8.25
C LYS A 81 8.38 -16.64 9.32
N THR A 82 9.49 -15.93 9.51
CA THR A 82 9.58 -14.82 10.49
C THR A 82 9.16 -13.47 9.91
N ARG A 83 9.05 -13.36 8.57
CA ARG A 83 8.78 -12.13 7.81
C ARG A 83 7.30 -11.90 7.51
N VAL A 84 6.41 -12.52 8.27
CA VAL A 84 4.95 -12.42 8.08
C VAL A 84 4.46 -10.96 8.05
N CYS A 85 4.99 -10.09 8.92
CA CYS A 85 4.64 -8.67 8.92
C CYS A 85 5.04 -7.94 7.63
N LEU A 86 6.18 -8.32 7.03
CA LEU A 86 6.62 -7.78 5.74
C LEU A 86 5.73 -8.26 4.60
N TYR A 87 5.32 -9.53 4.58
CA TYR A 87 4.37 -10.02 3.59
C TYR A 87 3.00 -9.37 3.72
N PHE A 88 2.51 -9.09 4.94
CA PHE A 88 1.29 -8.31 5.11
C PHE A 88 1.43 -6.90 4.55
N ALA A 89 2.55 -6.22 4.81
CA ALA A 89 2.81 -4.87 4.26
C ALA A 89 2.89 -4.88 2.72
N LEU A 90 3.61 -5.84 2.14
CA LEU A 90 3.73 -6.01 0.68
C LEU A 90 2.41 -6.38 0.02
N HIS A 91 1.64 -7.28 0.64
CA HIS A 91 0.32 -7.65 0.17
C HIS A 91 -0.62 -6.43 0.16
N ARG A 92 -0.58 -5.64 1.23
CA ARG A 92 -1.38 -4.43 1.36
C ARG A 92 -1.02 -3.38 0.28
N LEU A 93 0.27 -3.15 0.06
CA LEU A 93 0.75 -2.29 -1.02
C LEU A 93 0.29 -2.80 -2.39
N LYS A 94 0.47 -4.09 -2.67
CA LYS A 94 0.06 -4.72 -3.94
C LYS A 94 -1.45 -4.57 -4.17
N LEU A 95 -2.26 -4.82 -3.14
CA LEU A 95 -3.71 -4.71 -3.23
C LEU A 95 -4.18 -3.33 -3.67
N LYS A 96 -3.56 -2.24 -3.18
CA LYS A 96 -3.94 -0.87 -3.57
C LYS A 96 -3.78 -0.67 -5.08
N PHE A 97 -2.69 -1.14 -5.67
CA PHE A 97 -2.46 -1.08 -7.11
C PHE A 97 -3.37 -2.03 -7.88
N LEU A 98 -3.59 -3.25 -7.38
CA LEU A 98 -4.51 -4.21 -8.02
C LEU A 98 -5.95 -3.70 -8.04
N ILE A 99 -6.43 -3.04 -7.00
CA ILE A 99 -7.78 -2.44 -6.97
C ILE A 99 -7.94 -1.42 -8.10
N ILE A 100 -6.97 -0.52 -8.28
CA ILE A 100 -6.99 0.49 -9.35
C ILE A 100 -6.92 -0.19 -10.72
N ARG A 101 -6.03 -1.19 -10.87
CA ARG A 101 -5.88 -1.94 -12.13
C ARG A 101 -7.17 -2.64 -12.53
N ASN A 102 -7.76 -3.42 -11.63
CA ASN A 102 -8.99 -4.17 -11.92
C ASN A 102 -10.16 -3.23 -12.23
N PHE A 103 -10.24 -2.09 -11.53
CA PHE A 103 -11.23 -1.06 -11.88
C PHE A 103 -11.08 -0.59 -13.34
N ILE A 104 -9.85 -0.33 -13.81
CA ILE A 104 -9.61 0.11 -15.19
C ILE A 104 -9.85 -1.03 -16.19
N GLU A 105 -9.51 -2.28 -15.85
CA GLU A 105 -9.82 -3.46 -16.66
C GLU A 105 -11.33 -3.61 -16.86
N ASP A 106 -12.12 -3.50 -15.78
CA ASP A 106 -13.57 -3.59 -15.84
C ASP A 106 -14.17 -2.40 -16.59
N PHE A 107 -13.69 -1.19 -16.31
CA PHE A 107 -14.12 0.03 -17.01
C PHE A 107 -13.90 -0.08 -18.53
N LYS A 108 -12.76 -0.64 -18.95
CA LYS A 108 -12.47 -0.90 -20.36
C LYS A 108 -13.34 -2.01 -20.94
N SER A 109 -13.50 -3.12 -20.21
CA SER A 109 -14.30 -4.28 -20.69
C SER A 109 -15.78 -3.93 -20.90
N LYS A 110 -16.28 -2.96 -20.14
CA LYS A 110 -17.65 -2.42 -20.22
C LYS A 110 -17.75 -1.22 -21.18
N ASN A 111 -16.81 -1.08 -22.13
CA ASN A 111 -16.78 -0.03 -23.16
C ASN A 111 -16.86 1.40 -22.60
N TYR A 112 -16.15 1.67 -21.51
CA TYR A 112 -16.10 2.98 -20.86
C TYR A 112 -17.43 3.47 -20.25
N ASP A 113 -18.37 2.55 -20.02
CA ASP A 113 -19.63 2.87 -19.34
C ASP A 113 -19.46 2.93 -17.81
N LEU A 114 -19.58 4.13 -17.25
CA LEU A 114 -19.56 4.37 -15.80
C LEU A 114 -20.86 3.91 -15.10
N GLY A 115 -21.98 3.85 -15.81
CA GLY A 115 -23.28 3.46 -15.25
C GLY A 115 -23.29 1.99 -14.82
N SER A 116 -22.51 1.16 -15.50
CA SER A 116 -22.33 -0.26 -15.21
C SER A 116 -21.72 -0.62 -13.85
N PHE A 117 -21.28 0.38 -13.07
CA PHE A 117 -20.82 0.23 -11.69
C PHE A 117 -21.90 0.58 -10.65
N TYR A 118 -23.14 0.85 -11.07
CA TYR A 118 -24.25 1.20 -10.19
C TYR A 118 -25.43 0.23 -10.41
N ASP A 119 -26.00 -0.25 -9.32
CA ASP A 119 -27.19 -1.11 -9.34
C ASP A 119 -28.48 -0.31 -9.61
N GLU A 120 -28.49 1.00 -9.30
CA GLU A 120 -29.62 1.91 -9.50
C GLU A 120 -29.19 3.13 -10.33
N LYS A 121 -30.09 3.65 -11.18
CA LYS A 121 -29.88 4.90 -11.93
C LYS A 121 -29.72 6.06 -10.95
N ASN A 122 -28.49 6.40 -10.61
CA ASN A 122 -28.19 7.59 -9.83
C ASN A 122 -28.31 8.85 -10.70
N ASP A 123 -29.03 9.85 -10.20
CA ASP A 123 -29.15 11.20 -10.81
C ASP A 123 -27.92 12.09 -10.56
N GLU A 124 -26.83 11.57 -9.97
CA GLU A 124 -25.60 12.33 -9.78
C GLU A 124 -24.73 12.35 -11.04
N ASP A 125 -24.05 13.48 -11.29
CA ASP A 125 -22.98 13.59 -12.30
C ASP A 125 -21.89 12.53 -12.05
N LEU A 126 -21.94 11.45 -12.84
CA LEU A 126 -20.96 10.37 -12.80
C LEU A 126 -19.69 10.82 -13.51
N THR A 127 -18.58 10.88 -12.77
CA THR A 127 -17.25 11.15 -13.33
C THR A 127 -16.37 9.94 -13.09
N PHE A 128 -15.41 9.68 -13.97
CA PHE A 128 -14.46 8.57 -13.79
C PHE A 128 -13.80 8.60 -12.41
N LEU A 129 -13.37 9.78 -11.95
CA LEU A 129 -12.74 9.93 -10.64
C LEU A 129 -13.71 9.69 -9.47
N SER A 130 -14.98 10.08 -9.57
CA SER A 130 -15.96 9.82 -8.50
C SER A 130 -16.25 8.34 -8.37
N VAL A 131 -16.42 7.62 -9.47
CA VAL A 131 -16.64 6.16 -9.48
C VAL A 131 -15.41 5.43 -8.98
N LEU A 132 -14.22 5.76 -9.50
CA LEU A 132 -12.95 5.17 -9.05
C LEU A 132 -12.74 5.38 -7.54
N SER A 133 -12.97 6.60 -7.04
CA SER A 133 -12.80 6.93 -5.62
C SER A 133 -13.70 6.08 -4.72
N ARG A 134 -14.97 5.93 -5.12
CA ARG A 134 -15.95 5.13 -4.40
C ARG A 134 -15.54 3.65 -4.38
N GLU A 135 -15.23 3.08 -5.54
CA GLU A 135 -14.84 1.69 -5.64
C GLU A 135 -13.53 1.42 -4.90
N TYR A 136 -12.52 2.26 -5.11
CA TYR A 136 -11.25 2.15 -4.39
C TYR A 136 -11.47 2.16 -2.88
N TYR A 137 -12.24 3.11 -2.36
CA TYR A 137 -12.55 3.17 -0.92
C TYR A 137 -13.26 1.90 -0.43
N LYS A 138 -14.32 1.47 -1.11
CA LYS A 138 -15.09 0.27 -0.75
C LYS A 138 -14.20 -0.98 -0.72
N LYS A 139 -13.41 -1.20 -1.77
CA LYS A 139 -12.48 -2.33 -1.87
C LYS A 139 -11.36 -2.26 -0.84
N ASN A 140 -10.86 -1.05 -0.57
CA ASN A 140 -9.82 -0.82 0.42
C ASN A 140 -10.31 -1.12 1.84
N GLU A 141 -11.54 -0.71 2.17
CA GLU A 141 -12.20 -1.02 3.44
C GLU A 141 -12.49 -2.51 3.59
N MET A 142 -12.95 -3.19 2.52
CA MET A 142 -13.11 -4.65 2.51
C MET A 142 -11.79 -5.35 2.83
N ALA A 143 -10.69 -4.94 2.20
CA ALA A 143 -9.35 -5.47 2.46
C ALA A 143 -8.91 -5.29 3.92
N LEU A 144 -9.12 -4.10 4.50
CA LEU A 144 -8.81 -3.85 5.91
C LEU A 144 -9.65 -4.73 6.85
N ASN A 145 -10.93 -4.92 6.54
CA ASN A 145 -11.81 -5.78 7.34
C ASN A 145 -11.41 -7.26 7.31
N LEU A 146 -10.84 -7.76 6.20
CA LEU A 146 -10.29 -9.11 6.14
C LEU A 146 -9.01 -9.26 6.98
N MET A 147 -8.17 -8.22 7.03
CA MET A 147 -6.89 -8.25 7.76
C MET A 147 -7.05 -7.99 9.26
N ILE A 148 -8.00 -7.15 9.66
CA ILE A 148 -8.24 -6.81 11.06
C ILE A 148 -9.19 -7.83 11.66
N GLN A 149 -8.66 -8.78 12.43
CA GLN A 149 -9.49 -9.75 13.15
C GLN A 149 -10.51 -9.02 14.07
N LYS A 150 -11.79 -9.22 13.78
CA LYS A 150 -12.87 -8.92 14.73
C LYS A 150 -12.85 -10.00 15.81
N LYS A 151 -11.97 -9.88 16.81
CA LYS A 151 -12.06 -10.74 18.00
C LYS A 151 -13.47 -10.54 18.59
N ARG A 152 -14.18 -11.65 18.84
CA ARG A 152 -15.43 -11.62 19.63
C ARG A 152 -15.06 -11.27 21.06
N VAL A 153 -15.01 -9.98 21.35
CA VAL A 153 -14.79 -9.46 22.70
C VAL A 153 -16.16 -9.37 23.37
N SER A 154 -16.29 -9.93 24.58
CA SER A 154 -17.52 -9.82 25.37
C SER A 154 -17.84 -8.36 25.68
N GLU A 155 -19.12 -7.99 25.84
CA GLU A 155 -19.51 -6.59 26.10
C GLU A 155 -18.82 -6.00 27.34
N ARG A 156 -18.60 -6.82 28.37
CA ARG A 156 -17.86 -6.43 29.57
C ARG A 156 -16.42 -6.00 29.27
N VAL A 157 -15.73 -6.70 28.37
CA VAL A 157 -14.36 -6.36 27.97
C VAL A 157 -14.35 -5.21 26.95
N LYS A 158 -15.39 -5.08 26.10
CA LYS A 158 -15.57 -3.89 25.26
C LYS A 158 -15.74 -2.61 26.09
N GLY A 159 -16.48 -2.68 27.20
CA GLY A 159 -16.63 -1.55 28.14
C GLY A 159 -15.30 -1.10 28.75
N LEU A 160 -14.41 -2.05 29.07
CA LEU A 160 -13.06 -1.77 29.57
C LEU A 160 -12.10 -1.27 28.47
N LEU A 161 -12.29 -1.71 27.23
CA LEU A 161 -11.52 -1.26 26.05
C LEU A 161 -12.07 0.03 25.41
N ASN A 162 -13.11 0.63 25.96
CA ASN A 162 -13.64 1.91 25.47
C ASN A 162 -12.93 3.13 26.10
N GLU A 163 -11.87 2.91 26.88
CA GLU A 163 -11.02 3.97 27.40
C GLU A 163 -10.39 4.79 26.26
N LYS A 164 -10.22 6.09 26.47
CA LYS A 164 -9.70 7.04 25.48
C LYS A 164 -8.32 6.61 24.97
N ASP A 165 -7.51 6.04 25.87
CA ASP A 165 -6.11 5.69 25.66
C ASP A 165 -5.89 4.29 25.05
N SER A 166 -6.94 3.50 24.89
CA SER A 166 -6.85 2.15 24.34
C SER A 166 -6.95 2.12 22.80
N ILE A 167 -6.27 1.18 22.16
CA ILE A 167 -6.22 1.05 20.70
C ILE A 167 -7.01 -0.18 20.26
N THR A 168 -8.26 0.04 19.85
CA THR A 168 -9.13 -1.03 19.37
C THR A 168 -9.04 -1.18 17.85
N SER A 169 -9.36 -2.38 17.36
CA SER A 169 -9.51 -2.65 15.91
C SER A 169 -10.47 -1.67 15.23
N GLU A 170 -11.53 -1.25 15.92
CA GLU A 170 -12.51 -0.30 15.41
C GLU A 170 -11.94 1.12 15.31
N LYS A 171 -11.16 1.57 16.31
CA LYS A 171 -10.44 2.85 16.25
C LYS A 171 -9.41 2.85 15.11
N LEU A 172 -8.63 1.79 14.97
CA LEU A 172 -7.67 1.64 13.86
C LEU A 172 -8.35 1.66 12.49
N LEU A 173 -9.47 0.94 12.34
CA LEU A 173 -10.24 0.95 11.10
C LEU A 173 -10.74 2.36 10.79
N LYS A 174 -11.37 3.06 11.76
CA LYS A 174 -11.84 4.44 11.59
C LYS A 174 -10.71 5.40 11.21
N MET A 175 -9.53 5.25 11.80
CA MET A 175 -8.36 6.07 11.46
C MET A 175 -7.85 5.75 10.04
N ALA A 176 -7.84 4.47 9.64
CA ALA A 176 -7.39 4.05 8.30
C ALA A 176 -8.37 4.43 7.18
N THR A 177 -9.66 4.41 7.49
CA THR A 177 -10.73 4.83 6.58
C THR A 177 -11.09 6.30 6.72
N PHE A 178 -10.33 7.07 7.52
CA PHE A 178 -10.62 8.47 7.77
C PHE A 178 -10.52 9.28 6.47
N LYS A 179 -11.69 9.72 5.99
CA LYS A 179 -11.84 10.68 4.91
C LYS A 179 -11.77 12.08 5.50
N VAL A 180 -10.60 12.69 5.49
CA VAL A 180 -10.57 14.15 5.32
C VAL A 180 -10.80 14.35 3.84
N PHE A 181 -12.01 14.75 3.43
CA PHE A 181 -12.29 15.79 2.42
C PHE A 181 -13.78 15.72 2.01
N PRO A 182 -14.52 16.83 2.06
CA PRO A 182 -15.90 16.93 1.56
C PRO A 182 -16.00 17.01 0.02
N GLU A 183 -14.88 17.15 -0.71
CA GLU A 183 -14.88 17.36 -2.17
C GLU A 183 -14.54 16.08 -2.94
N LYS A 184 -15.39 15.71 -3.91
CA LYS A 184 -15.19 14.59 -4.86
C LYS A 184 -13.85 14.71 -5.65
N GLU A 185 -13.27 15.90 -5.72
CA GLU A 185 -12.06 16.23 -6.51
C GLU A 185 -10.72 15.80 -5.87
N ASN A 186 -10.67 15.51 -4.55
CA ASN A 186 -9.40 15.17 -3.87
C ASN A 186 -9.14 13.64 -3.73
N ALA A 187 -9.82 12.81 -4.50
CA ALA A 187 -9.68 11.34 -4.49
C ALA A 187 -8.24 10.86 -4.71
N ILE A 188 -7.53 11.50 -5.64
CA ILE A 188 -6.13 11.20 -5.95
C ILE A 188 -5.23 11.38 -4.73
N LYS A 189 -5.42 12.46 -3.96
CA LYS A 189 -4.62 12.72 -2.76
C LYS A 189 -4.78 11.60 -1.74
N TYR A 190 -6.01 11.12 -1.53
CA TYR A 190 -6.28 9.98 -0.65
C TYR A 190 -5.57 8.70 -1.13
N ILE A 191 -5.72 8.34 -2.41
CA ILE A 191 -5.06 7.16 -2.99
C ILE A 191 -3.53 7.25 -2.82
N MET A 192 -2.93 8.39 -3.18
CA MET A 192 -1.49 8.58 -3.10
C MET A 192 -0.98 8.56 -1.66
N ARG A 193 -1.72 9.17 -0.72
CA ARG A 193 -1.39 9.15 0.71
C ARG A 193 -1.32 7.71 1.23
N GLU A 194 -2.32 6.91 0.88
CA GLU A 194 -2.38 5.50 1.24
C GLU A 194 -1.22 4.70 0.64
N ILE A 195 -0.91 4.90 -0.65
CA ILE A 195 0.21 4.23 -1.33
C ILE A 195 1.55 4.60 -0.68
N LYS A 196 1.81 5.90 -0.51
CA LYS A 196 3.03 6.45 0.12
C LYS A 196 3.23 5.92 1.54
N ALA A 197 2.16 5.82 2.32
CA ALA A 197 2.20 5.23 3.66
C ALA A 197 2.59 3.73 3.63
N SER A 198 2.03 2.94 2.70
CA SER A 198 2.41 1.53 2.54
C SER A 198 3.86 1.37 2.08
N ILE A 199 4.34 2.22 1.17
CA ILE A 199 5.75 2.21 0.71
C ILE A 199 6.68 2.47 1.88
N PHE A 200 6.41 3.51 2.69
CA PHE A 200 7.21 3.84 3.87
C PHE A 200 7.31 2.66 4.85
N VAL A 201 6.18 2.01 5.15
CA VAL A 201 6.15 0.86 6.05
C VAL A 201 6.93 -0.32 5.47
N CYS A 202 6.81 -0.57 4.17
CA CYS A 202 7.62 -1.60 3.50
C CYS A 202 9.11 -1.29 3.61
N LYS A 203 9.54 -0.05 3.29
CA LYS A 203 10.94 0.37 3.42
C LYS A 203 11.46 0.23 4.84
N LEU A 204 10.68 0.58 5.87
CA LEU A 204 11.07 0.39 7.27
C LEU A 204 11.35 -1.07 7.61
N LEU A 205 10.53 -1.99 7.11
CA LEU A 205 10.72 -3.43 7.32
C LEU A 205 11.90 -3.97 6.51
N PHE A 206 12.05 -3.55 5.26
CA PHE A 206 13.18 -3.94 4.39
C PHE A 206 14.52 -3.39 4.88
N ALA A 207 14.54 -2.22 5.53
CA ALA A 207 15.76 -1.69 6.13
C ALA A 207 16.33 -2.63 7.20
N LYS A 208 15.51 -3.45 7.87
CA LYS A 208 16.01 -4.52 8.76
C LYS A 208 16.59 -5.74 8.04
N LEU A 209 16.35 -5.86 6.75
CA LEU A 209 16.97 -6.84 5.86
C LEU A 209 18.22 -6.30 5.17
N ASP A 210 18.68 -5.10 5.53
CA ASP A 210 19.77 -4.38 4.84
C ASP A 210 19.46 -4.10 3.35
N LEU A 211 18.16 -3.96 3.01
CA LEU A 211 17.68 -3.64 1.66
C LEU A 211 17.02 -2.27 1.65
N PHE A 212 17.65 -1.29 1.02
CA PHE A 212 17.15 0.09 0.97
C PHE A 212 16.27 0.37 -0.25
N ASN A 213 16.49 -0.37 -1.33
CA ASN A 213 15.77 -0.23 -2.61
C ASN A 213 15.05 -1.53 -2.98
N PRO A 214 14.00 -1.94 -2.21
CA PRO A 214 13.40 -3.26 -2.36
C PRO A 214 12.58 -3.45 -3.64
N PHE A 215 12.17 -2.35 -4.29
CA PHE A 215 11.35 -2.36 -5.50
C PHE A 215 12.16 -2.26 -6.79
N SER A 216 13.45 -1.89 -6.69
CA SER A 216 14.31 -1.70 -7.85
C SER A 216 14.63 -3.02 -8.54
N ARG A 217 14.72 -2.98 -9.88
CA ARG A 217 15.15 -4.14 -10.68
C ARG A 217 16.63 -3.99 -11.01
N THR A 218 17.39 -5.06 -10.82
CA THR A 218 18.68 -5.23 -11.50
C THR A 218 18.42 -5.68 -12.94
N GLY A 219 18.64 -4.80 -13.92
CA GLY A 219 18.42 -5.06 -15.36
C GLY A 219 18.78 -3.86 -16.25
N GLU A 220 18.82 -4.06 -17.57
CA GLU A 220 19.35 -3.10 -18.57
C GLU A 220 18.60 -1.75 -18.64
N THR A 221 17.38 -1.66 -18.12
CA THR A 221 16.65 -0.40 -17.96
C THR A 221 16.39 -0.16 -16.47
N MET A 222 17.17 0.74 -15.87
CA MET A 222 16.93 1.20 -14.49
C MET A 222 15.72 2.12 -14.47
N PHE A 223 14.52 1.54 -14.35
CA PHE A 223 13.37 2.31 -13.86
C PHE A 223 13.40 2.28 -12.34
N ASP A 224 13.43 3.46 -11.72
CA ASP A 224 13.15 3.57 -10.30
C ASP A 224 11.65 3.34 -10.08
N ILE A 225 11.32 2.12 -9.66
CA ILE A 225 9.93 1.72 -9.47
C ILE A 225 9.30 2.48 -8.30
N GLU A 226 10.07 2.81 -7.26
CA GLU A 226 9.58 3.60 -6.13
C GLU A 226 9.23 5.02 -6.59
N GLU A 227 10.05 5.61 -7.45
CA GLU A 227 9.77 6.89 -8.08
C GLU A 227 8.47 6.83 -8.90
N ILE A 228 8.26 5.81 -9.72
CA ILE A 228 6.98 5.64 -10.47
C ILE A 228 5.79 5.54 -9.51
N MET A 229 5.91 4.82 -8.39
CA MET A 229 4.82 4.67 -7.42
C MET A 229 4.45 5.97 -6.70
N THR A 230 5.40 6.93 -6.60
CA THR A 230 5.26 8.15 -5.80
C THR A 230 5.19 9.43 -6.63
N SER A 231 5.55 9.36 -7.92
CA SER A 231 5.55 10.45 -8.90
C SER A 231 4.15 11.00 -9.17
N ASN A 232 4.12 12.26 -9.59
CA ASN A 232 2.92 12.93 -10.07
C ASN A 232 2.49 12.41 -11.45
N ASP A 233 3.43 11.97 -12.28
CA ASP A 233 3.19 11.61 -13.69
C ASP A 233 2.38 10.31 -13.85
N PHE A 234 2.29 9.48 -12.80
CA PHE A 234 1.54 8.21 -12.85
C PHE A 234 0.08 8.40 -12.42
N ILE A 235 -0.28 8.04 -11.20
CA ILE A 235 -1.66 8.12 -10.70
C ILE A 235 -2.18 9.58 -10.69
N PRO A 236 -1.41 10.58 -10.21
CA PRO A 236 -1.93 11.95 -10.11
C PRO A 236 -2.21 12.66 -11.42
N GLU A 237 -1.50 12.35 -12.49
CA GLU A 237 -1.72 12.95 -13.81
C GLU A 237 -2.54 12.06 -14.74
N LEU A 238 -2.25 10.76 -14.84
CA LEU A 238 -2.93 9.90 -15.81
C LEU A 238 -4.39 9.68 -15.47
N LEU A 239 -4.77 9.51 -14.20
CA LEU A 239 -6.17 9.26 -13.85
C LEU A 239 -7.06 10.49 -14.12
N PRO A 240 -6.65 11.74 -13.76
CA PRO A 240 -7.39 12.92 -14.21
C PRO A 240 -7.39 13.10 -15.73
N ALA A 241 -6.29 12.79 -16.42
CA ALA A 241 -6.24 12.84 -17.88
C ALA A 241 -7.27 11.87 -18.51
N ILE A 242 -7.36 10.63 -18.01
CA ILE A 242 -8.37 9.64 -18.41
C ILE A 242 -9.78 10.21 -18.20
N SER A 243 -10.05 10.79 -17.03
CA SER A 243 -11.34 11.41 -16.72
C SER A 243 -11.67 12.57 -17.67
N LYS A 244 -10.69 13.37 -18.05
CA LYS A 244 -10.85 14.50 -18.97
C LYS A 244 -11.14 14.01 -20.39
N SER A 245 -10.35 13.05 -20.90
CA SER A 245 -10.53 12.46 -22.23
C SER A 245 -11.88 11.78 -22.38
N LEU A 246 -12.36 11.10 -21.33
CA LEU A 246 -13.71 10.54 -21.27
C LEU A 246 -14.79 11.65 -21.37
N LYS A 247 -14.66 12.72 -20.58
CA LYS A 247 -15.63 13.83 -20.55
C LYS A 247 -15.76 14.54 -21.89
N ILE A 248 -14.68 14.68 -22.65
CA ILE A 248 -14.67 15.30 -23.99
C ILE A 248 -14.96 14.30 -25.12
N ASN A 249 -15.25 13.04 -24.78
CA ASN A 249 -15.49 11.94 -25.72
C ASN A 249 -14.36 11.72 -26.74
N ASN A 250 -13.11 11.94 -26.33
CA ASN A 250 -11.92 11.68 -27.15
C ASN A 250 -11.41 10.25 -26.90
N ILE A 251 -11.98 9.29 -27.64
CA ILE A 251 -11.71 7.86 -27.44
C ILE A 251 -10.28 7.47 -27.79
N GLU A 252 -9.70 8.06 -28.85
CA GLU A 252 -8.32 7.76 -29.25
C GLU A 252 -7.32 8.14 -28.15
N GLN A 253 -7.45 9.36 -27.60
CA GLN A 253 -6.62 9.80 -26.48
C GLN A 253 -6.88 8.98 -25.21
N LEU A 254 -8.13 8.59 -24.96
CA LEU A 254 -8.48 7.73 -23.82
C LEU A 254 -7.76 6.37 -23.91
N ASP A 255 -7.75 5.74 -25.08
CA ASP A 255 -7.04 4.48 -25.32
C ASP A 255 -5.52 4.62 -25.11
N ASP A 256 -4.93 5.72 -25.56
CA ASP A 256 -3.50 6.02 -25.35
C ASP A 256 -3.16 6.18 -23.87
N LEU A 257 -3.99 6.92 -23.12
CA LEU A 257 -3.80 7.12 -21.68
C LEU A 257 -3.96 5.81 -20.91
N ILE A 258 -4.91 4.96 -21.28
CA ILE A 258 -5.09 3.63 -20.68
C ILE A 258 -3.90 2.72 -20.99
N ARG A 259 -3.35 2.76 -22.21
CA ARG A 259 -2.12 2.03 -22.57
C ARG A 259 -0.93 2.50 -21.73
N ALA A 260 -0.74 3.81 -21.57
CA ALA A 260 0.30 4.39 -20.72
C ALA A 260 0.13 3.97 -19.25
N PHE A 261 -1.12 3.97 -18.75
CA PHE A 261 -1.44 3.48 -17.41
C PHE A 261 -1.01 2.02 -17.22
N TYR A 262 -1.39 1.11 -18.14
CA TYR A 262 -1.00 -0.30 -18.03
C TYR A 262 0.51 -0.49 -18.07
N PHE A 263 1.21 0.28 -18.91
CA PHE A 263 2.66 0.22 -19.03
C PHE A 263 3.37 0.56 -17.70
N LEU A 264 2.91 1.58 -16.98
CA LEU A 264 3.45 1.95 -15.67
C LEU A 264 2.98 1.00 -14.57
N MET A 265 1.70 0.61 -14.56
CA MET A 265 1.13 -0.32 -13.60
C MET A 265 1.82 -1.69 -13.63
N ASP A 266 2.13 -2.22 -14.82
CA ASP A 266 2.87 -3.48 -14.98
C ASP A 266 4.26 -3.40 -14.34
N ARG A 267 4.95 -2.26 -14.47
CA ARG A 267 6.28 -2.06 -13.86
C ARG A 267 6.19 -2.01 -12.35
N VAL A 268 5.21 -1.26 -11.83
CA VAL A 268 4.92 -1.18 -10.39
C VAL A 268 4.65 -2.56 -9.81
N LEU A 269 3.74 -3.33 -10.40
CA LEU A 269 3.40 -4.68 -9.93
C LEU A 269 4.59 -5.65 -10.05
N LYS A 270 5.41 -5.54 -11.10
CA LYS A 270 6.65 -6.31 -11.22
C LYS A 270 7.68 -5.96 -10.14
N GLY A 271 7.83 -4.69 -9.78
CA GLY A 271 8.72 -4.27 -8.68
C GLY A 271 8.24 -4.78 -7.32
N ILE A 272 6.93 -4.76 -7.06
CA ILE A 272 6.36 -5.36 -5.83
C ILE A 272 6.57 -6.88 -5.82
N ASN A 273 6.34 -7.56 -6.94
CA ASN A 273 6.59 -9.00 -7.04
C ASN A 273 8.07 -9.32 -6.79
N LYS A 274 8.99 -8.49 -7.28
CA LYS A 274 10.42 -8.65 -7.00
C LYS A 274 10.74 -8.47 -5.53
N ALA A 275 10.15 -7.47 -4.86
CA ALA A 275 10.30 -7.29 -3.43
C ALA A 275 9.82 -8.52 -2.63
N ILE A 276 8.70 -9.13 -3.05
CA ILE A 276 8.16 -10.37 -2.46
C ILE A 276 9.09 -11.57 -2.69
N GLU A 277 9.60 -11.71 -3.91
CA GLU A 277 10.58 -12.74 -4.27
C GLU A 277 11.84 -12.60 -3.40
N ILE A 278 12.38 -11.39 -3.25
CA ILE A 278 13.55 -11.12 -2.40
C ILE A 278 13.25 -11.44 -0.93
N ALA A 279 12.11 -10.97 -0.41
CA ALA A 279 11.70 -11.20 0.97
C ALA A 279 11.54 -12.70 1.30
N SER A 280 11.17 -13.51 0.30
CA SER A 280 11.01 -14.97 0.41
C SER A 280 12.24 -15.78 0.03
N GLY A 281 13.30 -15.15 -0.49
CA GLY A 281 14.45 -15.88 -1.03
C GLY A 281 14.14 -16.68 -2.29
N GLY A 282 13.13 -16.26 -3.06
CA GLY A 282 12.68 -16.92 -4.28
C GLY A 282 11.60 -17.98 -4.08
N GLU A 283 11.17 -18.25 -2.84
CA GLU A 283 10.13 -19.25 -2.54
C GLU A 283 8.73 -18.81 -2.95
N ILE A 284 8.45 -17.50 -2.94
CA ILE A 284 7.16 -16.94 -3.36
C ILE A 284 7.37 -16.23 -4.70
N GLN A 285 6.83 -16.83 -5.75
CA GLN A 285 6.78 -16.27 -7.10
C GLN A 285 5.32 -16.16 -7.50
N ILE A 286 4.84 -14.93 -7.61
CA ILE A 286 3.45 -14.64 -7.96
C ILE A 286 3.38 -13.97 -9.31
N SER A 287 2.29 -14.22 -10.02
CA SER A 287 1.98 -13.54 -11.28
C SER A 287 1.65 -12.05 -11.04
N LEU A 288 1.50 -11.30 -12.13
CA LEU A 288 1.30 -9.85 -12.06
C LEU A 288 0.03 -9.48 -11.25
N ASN A 289 -1.07 -10.18 -11.55
CA ASN A 289 -2.40 -9.91 -10.98
C ASN A 289 -2.71 -10.70 -9.71
N GLU A 290 -1.85 -11.63 -9.30
CA GLU A 290 -2.08 -12.51 -8.15
C GLU A 290 -1.77 -11.83 -6.82
N SER A 291 -2.60 -12.05 -5.81
CA SER A 291 -2.36 -11.57 -4.46
C SER A 291 -1.50 -12.54 -3.64
N ILE A 292 -0.80 -12.05 -2.61
CA ILE A 292 -0.03 -12.93 -1.70
C ILE A 292 -0.95 -13.79 -0.83
N TYR A 293 -2.04 -13.19 -0.33
CA TYR A 293 -3.06 -13.85 0.48
C TYR A 293 -4.39 -13.81 -0.26
N ASP A 294 -5.30 -14.71 0.12
CA ASP A 294 -6.67 -14.71 -0.40
C ASP A 294 -7.39 -13.39 -0.07
N THR A 295 -8.07 -12.85 -1.07
CA THR A 295 -8.75 -11.55 -1.04
C THR A 295 -10.26 -11.69 -1.12
N GLY A 296 -10.81 -12.91 -1.17
CA GLY A 296 -12.23 -13.14 -1.38
C GLY A 296 -12.75 -12.39 -2.62
N ASN A 297 -13.85 -11.66 -2.46
CA ASN A 297 -14.53 -10.94 -3.55
C ASN A 297 -14.10 -9.47 -3.72
N ILE A 298 -12.91 -9.08 -3.26
CA ILE A 298 -12.41 -7.69 -3.41
C ILE A 298 -12.40 -7.26 -4.88
N PHE A 299 -12.06 -8.14 -5.82
CA PHE A 299 -11.95 -7.81 -7.24
C PHE A 299 -13.25 -7.97 -8.04
N SER A 300 -14.39 -8.24 -7.40
CA SER A 300 -15.69 -8.34 -8.10
C SER A 300 -16.38 -6.96 -8.17
N PHE A 301 -16.46 -6.32 -9.33
CA PHE A 301 -17.06 -4.98 -9.49
C PHE A 301 -18.44 -5.00 -10.14
#